data_AF-A0A800K6E0-F1
#
_entry.id   AF-A0A800K6E0-F1
#
_cell.length_a   1.000
_cell.length_b   1.000
_cell.length_c   1.000
_cell.angle_alpha   90.00
_cell.angle_beta   90.00
_cell.angle_gamma   90.00
#
_symmetry.space_group_name_H-M   'P 1'
#
loop_
_entity.id
_entity.type
_entity.pdbx_description
1 polymer ?
#
loop_
_entity_poly.entity_id
_entity_poly.type
_entity_poly.pdbx_seq_one_letter_code
_entity_poly.pdbx_strand_id
1 'polypeptide(L)'
;MAGAARGGAPLAPAVSTTAVPVVPYERLVNSDAEPNNWLTYSGSYMSHRFSGLDQINKDNVADLAPAWVYQVKNPGLVETTPLVVDGVMYLTEPPSNVTALDAGTGRTLWRWTRPMPSTVKNIGFPRVNRGVAVLDDQVFVGTLDGYLVALDAGSGSVRWEVEVADNQAGHSITMAPLALDGKLIVGISGGEVGIRGFIDAYDTDTGERLWRTWTIPGPGEPGNDTWGGDSWRSGAGATWLTGSYDPDLNLLYWGIGNPGPDWNGDVRPGDNLYTASVMALDADSGALRWHFQYTPHDTHDWDANQIQVLVDDDWDGEPRKLLVTANRNAFYYVLDRETGEFLHGVEYAKQTWSEGLDEHGRAIVIPGTEPSYEGTLVWPSLQGSTNWFSPSYSPVTGGFYVAVREMGAVYFKQDVEYERGEPFLGGGEQRLDGDQAQGWVYALDALTGERRWQFNLLSPPWSGVMATAGGLVFGGSQEGNIFALDADSGEPLWSFYAGAATRTNPMSYQHAGKQYVVMSGGYGVFVFGLKD
;
A
#
# COMPACT_ATOMS: atom_id res chain seq x y z
N MET A 1 -4.17 72.80 23.48
CA MET A 1 -3.73 72.03 22.30
C MET A 1 -3.90 70.56 22.62
N ALA A 2 -4.95 69.93 22.07
CA ALA A 2 -5.21 68.50 22.24
C ALA A 2 -4.71 67.77 20.98
N GLY A 3 -3.79 66.82 21.15
CA GLY A 3 -3.24 66.01 20.06
C GLY A 3 -4.20 64.86 19.71
N ALA A 4 -4.60 64.80 18.45
CA ALA A 4 -5.43 63.71 17.92
C ALA A 4 -4.56 62.47 17.62
N ALA A 5 -4.84 61.36 18.30
CA ALA A 5 -4.30 60.05 17.95
C ALA A 5 -5.05 59.50 16.72
N ARG A 6 -4.31 59.21 15.63
CA ARG A 6 -4.83 58.50 14.47
C ARG A 6 -4.95 57.02 14.80
N GLY A 7 -6.19 56.52 14.89
CA GLY A 7 -6.47 55.09 14.95
C GLY A 7 -6.21 54.44 13.58
N GLY A 8 -5.25 53.53 13.52
CA GLY A 8 -5.10 52.61 12.40
C GLY A 8 -6.17 51.53 12.49
N ALA A 9 -6.96 51.36 11.43
CA ALA A 9 -7.89 50.26 11.32
C ALA A 9 -7.11 48.92 11.28
N PRO A 10 -7.59 47.86 11.95
CA PRO A 10 -6.98 46.54 11.82
C PRO A 10 -7.16 46.06 10.38
N LEU A 11 -6.05 45.68 9.74
CA LEU A 11 -6.06 44.95 8.47
C LEU A 11 -6.82 43.64 8.70
N ALA A 12 -7.96 43.48 8.03
CA ALA A 12 -8.62 42.18 7.95
C ALA A 12 -7.65 41.19 7.29
N PRO A 13 -7.47 39.96 7.82
CA PRO A 13 -6.66 38.96 7.15
C PRO A 13 -7.26 38.69 5.78
N ALA A 14 -6.44 38.77 4.73
CA ALA A 14 -6.84 38.37 3.40
C ALA A 14 -7.25 36.89 3.47
N VAL A 15 -8.53 36.62 3.21
CA VAL A 15 -9.00 35.26 2.94
C VAL A 15 -8.34 34.86 1.63
N SER A 16 -7.23 34.13 1.72
CA SER A 16 -6.68 33.42 0.57
C SER A 16 -7.74 32.40 0.17
N THR A 17 -8.51 32.71 -0.87
CA THR A 17 -9.35 31.72 -1.54
C THR A 17 -8.39 30.80 -2.27
N THR A 18 -7.91 29.76 -1.59
CA THR A 18 -7.27 28.63 -2.26
C THR A 18 -8.29 28.12 -3.27
N ALA A 19 -7.99 28.27 -4.56
CA ALA A 19 -8.81 27.67 -5.60
C ALA A 19 -8.91 26.17 -5.31
N VAL A 20 -10.09 25.58 -5.51
CA VAL A 20 -10.27 24.13 -5.37
C VAL A 20 -9.32 23.47 -6.38
N PRO A 21 -8.38 22.61 -5.94
CA PRO A 21 -7.50 21.91 -6.87
C PRO A 21 -8.33 21.06 -7.83
N VAL A 22 -7.99 21.12 -9.12
CA VAL A 22 -8.59 20.26 -10.15
C VAL A 22 -7.49 19.36 -10.68
N VAL A 23 -7.73 18.05 -10.69
CA VAL A 23 -6.78 17.02 -11.12
C VAL A 23 -7.33 16.24 -12.32
N PRO A 24 -7.26 16.79 -13.54
CA PRO A 24 -7.60 16.02 -14.74
C PRO A 24 -6.73 14.76 -14.83
N TYR A 25 -7.26 13.72 -15.47
CA TYR A 25 -6.57 12.43 -15.63
C TYR A 25 -5.15 12.59 -16.19
N GLU A 26 -4.92 13.53 -17.11
CA GLU A 26 -3.60 13.76 -17.70
C GLU A 26 -2.54 14.19 -16.67
N ARG A 27 -2.93 14.83 -15.56
CA ARG A 27 -2.00 15.15 -14.46
C ARG A 27 -1.60 13.90 -13.70
N LEU A 28 -2.50 12.92 -13.55
CA LEU A 28 -2.18 11.64 -12.93
C LEU A 28 -1.23 10.82 -13.81
N VAL A 29 -1.48 10.80 -15.13
CA VAL A 29 -0.59 10.15 -16.11
C VAL A 29 0.81 10.76 -16.07
N ASN A 30 0.91 12.08 -15.94
CA ASN A 30 2.18 12.81 -15.96
C ASN A 30 2.64 13.22 -14.55
N SER A 31 2.28 12.48 -13.49
CA SER A 31 2.54 12.89 -12.11
C SER A 31 4.01 13.17 -11.81
N ASP A 32 4.93 12.47 -12.48
CA ASP A 32 6.38 12.64 -12.31
C ASP A 32 6.88 14.01 -12.79
N ALA A 33 6.12 14.68 -13.68
CA ALA A 33 6.39 16.05 -14.13
C ALA A 33 5.94 17.11 -13.11
N GLU A 34 5.24 16.69 -12.04
CA GLU A 34 4.74 17.57 -10.98
C GLU A 34 5.29 17.17 -9.60
N PRO A 35 6.62 17.16 -9.39
CA PRO A 35 7.22 16.69 -8.14
C PRO A 35 6.84 17.53 -6.91
N ASN A 36 6.28 18.73 -7.11
CA ASN A 36 5.71 19.56 -6.05
C ASN A 36 4.40 19.00 -5.47
N ASN A 37 3.73 18.10 -6.18
CA ASN A 37 2.50 17.42 -5.77
C ASN A 37 2.78 15.95 -5.43
N TRP A 38 1.82 15.31 -4.77
CA TRP A 38 1.77 13.86 -4.60
C TRP A 38 0.37 13.38 -4.91
N LEU A 39 0.17 12.91 -6.14
CA LEU A 39 -1.14 12.83 -6.78
C LEU A 39 -1.82 11.46 -6.63
N THR A 40 -1.07 10.40 -6.35
CA THR A 40 -1.62 9.04 -6.18
C THR A 40 -1.07 8.38 -4.91
N TYR A 41 -1.66 7.27 -4.48
CA TYR A 41 -1.25 6.55 -3.26
C TYR A 41 0.26 6.27 -3.20
N SER A 42 0.86 5.91 -4.34
CA SER A 42 2.29 5.58 -4.46
C SER A 42 3.11 6.68 -5.15
N GLY A 43 2.56 7.89 -5.26
CA GLY A 43 3.19 9.05 -5.92
C GLY A 43 2.88 9.10 -7.42
N SER A 44 3.06 7.98 -8.12
CA SER A 44 2.75 7.81 -9.54
C SER A 44 2.03 6.48 -9.82
N TYR A 45 1.48 6.33 -11.03
CA TYR A 45 0.88 5.06 -11.48
C TYR A 45 1.89 3.91 -11.53
N MET A 46 3.16 4.21 -11.78
CA MET A 46 4.27 3.25 -11.76
C MET A 46 4.61 2.74 -10.35
N SER A 47 4.01 3.35 -9.33
CA SER A 47 4.17 2.99 -7.91
C SER A 47 5.60 3.07 -7.36
N HIS A 48 6.39 4.01 -7.86
CA HIS A 48 7.79 4.17 -7.44
C HIS A 48 7.97 4.67 -6.01
N ARG A 49 7.02 5.42 -5.45
CA ARG A 49 7.21 6.17 -4.19
C ARG A 49 8.53 6.94 -4.17
N PHE A 50 8.80 7.58 -5.28
CA PHE A 50 9.96 8.42 -5.51
C PHE A 50 9.52 9.87 -5.60
N SER A 51 10.21 10.75 -4.89
CA SER A 51 10.04 12.19 -5.10
C SER A 51 11.16 12.72 -5.97
N GLY A 52 10.79 13.38 -7.07
CA GLY A 52 11.72 14.10 -7.94
C GLY A 52 12.33 15.37 -7.31
N LEU A 53 11.95 15.74 -6.08
CA LEU A 53 12.49 16.89 -5.36
C LEU A 53 13.84 16.58 -4.72
N ASP A 54 14.77 17.54 -4.78
CA ASP A 54 16.17 17.43 -4.33
C ASP A 54 16.61 18.57 -3.39
N GLN A 55 15.69 19.44 -2.98
CA GLN A 55 16.00 20.56 -2.07
C GLN A 55 16.47 20.03 -0.71
N ILE A 56 15.85 18.97 -0.21
CA ILE A 56 16.35 18.16 0.91
C ILE A 56 17.23 17.06 0.32
N ASN A 57 18.51 17.07 0.69
CA ASN A 57 19.52 16.16 0.15
C ASN A 57 20.57 15.79 1.20
N LYS A 58 21.53 14.95 0.81
CA LYS A 58 22.59 14.42 1.67
C LYS A 58 23.37 15.51 2.43
N ASP A 59 23.51 16.71 1.86
CA ASP A 59 24.32 17.78 2.45
C ASP A 59 23.58 18.58 3.53
N ASN A 60 22.25 18.58 3.53
CA ASN A 60 21.44 19.44 4.39
C ASN A 60 20.35 18.72 5.20
N VAL A 61 20.15 17.41 4.99
CA VAL A 61 19.13 16.63 5.72
C VAL A 61 19.31 16.67 7.24
N ALA A 62 20.53 16.88 7.73
CA ALA A 62 20.81 17.05 9.16
C ALA A 62 20.08 18.25 9.80
N ASP A 63 19.69 19.26 9.00
CA ASP A 63 19.00 20.47 9.47
C ASP A 63 17.47 20.34 9.46
N LEU A 64 16.96 19.19 9.00
CA LEU A 64 15.53 18.93 8.90
C LEU A 64 14.86 18.97 10.27
N ALA A 65 13.72 19.66 10.37
CA ALA A 65 12.96 19.78 11.60
C ALA A 65 11.45 19.76 11.35
N PRO A 66 10.63 19.44 12.37
CA PRO A 66 9.18 19.56 12.26
C PRO A 66 8.79 21.01 11.92
N ALA A 67 8.16 21.20 10.77
CA ALA A 67 7.54 22.46 10.36
C ALA A 67 6.18 22.63 11.06
N TRP A 68 5.38 21.56 11.08
CA TRP A 68 4.13 21.48 11.82
C TRP A 68 3.72 20.02 12.05
N VAL A 69 2.76 19.80 12.94
CA VAL A 69 2.22 18.48 13.25
C VAL A 69 0.69 18.56 13.29
N TYR A 70 0.03 17.68 12.55
CA TYR A 70 -1.42 17.50 12.63
C TYR A 70 -1.75 16.31 13.53
N GLN A 71 -2.58 16.52 14.53
CA GLN A 71 -3.10 15.45 15.39
C GLN A 71 -4.43 14.98 14.83
N VAL A 72 -4.49 13.70 14.40
CA VAL A 72 -5.75 13.08 13.95
C VAL A 72 -6.75 13.11 15.10
N LYS A 73 -8.03 13.32 14.79
CA LYS A 73 -9.06 13.56 15.83
C LYS A 73 -9.57 12.27 16.45
N ASN A 74 -9.46 11.17 15.72
CA ASN A 74 -9.83 9.86 16.22
C ASN A 74 -8.57 9.06 16.54
N PRO A 75 -8.38 8.61 17.80
CA PRO A 75 -7.25 7.77 18.14
C PRO A 75 -7.38 6.43 17.40
N GLY A 76 -6.30 6.00 16.76
CA GLY A 76 -6.22 4.76 15.98
C GLY A 76 -4.92 4.68 15.19
N LEU A 77 -4.66 3.53 14.58
CA LEU A 77 -3.45 3.36 13.76
C LEU A 77 -3.58 4.18 12.46
N VAL A 78 -2.59 5.02 12.17
CA VAL A 78 -2.62 5.95 11.03
C VAL A 78 -1.80 5.38 9.87
N GLU A 79 -2.44 4.58 9.01
CA GLU A 79 -1.82 3.99 7.79
C GLU A 79 -1.93 4.88 6.54
N THR A 80 -2.51 6.08 6.67
CA THR A 80 -2.74 6.98 5.54
C THR A 80 -1.42 7.41 4.89
N THR A 81 -1.39 7.38 3.56
CA THR A 81 -0.51 8.25 2.76
C THR A 81 -1.32 9.47 2.35
N PRO A 82 -0.99 10.69 2.82
CA PRO A 82 -1.66 11.89 2.37
C PRO A 82 -1.39 12.17 0.89
N LEU A 83 -2.38 12.72 0.19
CA LEU A 83 -2.19 13.30 -1.14
C LEU A 83 -2.07 14.82 -1.01
N VAL A 84 -1.14 15.43 -1.72
CA VAL A 84 -0.99 16.89 -1.75
C VAL A 84 -1.17 17.38 -3.17
N VAL A 85 -2.18 18.22 -3.36
CA VAL A 85 -2.55 18.81 -4.66
C VAL A 85 -2.64 20.31 -4.51
N ASP A 86 -1.75 21.03 -5.21
CA ASP A 86 -1.77 22.48 -5.33
C ASP A 86 -1.88 23.20 -3.96
N GLY A 87 -1.21 22.66 -2.96
CA GLY A 87 -1.17 23.21 -1.59
C GLY A 87 -2.29 22.75 -0.65
N VAL A 88 -3.17 21.83 -1.08
CA VAL A 88 -4.16 21.18 -0.21
C VAL A 88 -3.73 19.73 0.04
N MET A 89 -3.68 19.33 1.31
CA MET A 89 -3.37 17.97 1.73
C MET A 89 -4.66 17.23 2.11
N TYR A 90 -4.94 16.11 1.47
CA TYR A 90 -6.04 15.21 1.79
C TYR A 90 -5.50 13.96 2.48
N LEU A 91 -6.07 13.58 3.61
CA LEU A 91 -5.67 12.38 4.34
C LEU A 91 -6.88 11.67 4.96
N THR A 92 -6.71 10.37 5.20
CA THR A 92 -7.70 9.58 5.93
C THR A 92 -7.35 9.49 7.41
N GLU A 93 -8.38 9.39 8.25
CA GLU A 93 -8.22 9.12 9.67
C GLU A 93 -9.05 7.92 10.10
N PRO A 94 -8.58 7.12 11.07
CA PRO A 94 -9.34 5.99 11.58
C PRO A 94 -10.77 6.37 12.04
N PRO A 95 -11.77 5.53 11.79
CA PRO A 95 -11.70 4.31 10.97
C PRO A 95 -11.78 4.57 9.46
N SER A 96 -12.42 5.65 8.99
CA SER A 96 -12.55 6.00 7.56
C SER A 96 -12.98 7.46 7.33
N ASN A 97 -12.52 8.39 8.15
CA ASN A 97 -12.81 9.81 7.94
C ASN A 97 -11.85 10.40 6.92
N VAL A 98 -12.22 11.54 6.33
CA VAL A 98 -11.34 12.30 5.42
C VAL A 98 -11.21 13.72 5.94
N THR A 99 -9.97 14.22 5.97
CA THR A 99 -9.66 15.60 6.34
C THR A 99 -8.86 16.26 5.22
N ALA A 100 -9.25 17.48 4.84
CA ALA A 100 -8.43 18.36 4.04
C ALA A 100 -7.74 19.42 4.90
N LEU A 101 -6.46 19.62 4.65
CA LEU A 101 -5.59 20.56 5.34
C LEU A 101 -4.96 21.53 4.34
N ASP A 102 -4.74 22.76 4.78
CA ASP A 102 -3.78 23.65 4.15
C ASP A 102 -2.37 23.06 4.34
N ALA A 103 -1.70 22.69 3.25
CA ALA A 103 -0.42 21.97 3.32
C ALA A 103 0.71 22.85 3.91
N GLY A 104 0.63 24.17 3.78
CA GLY A 104 1.63 25.07 4.35
C GLY A 104 1.56 25.19 5.88
N THR A 105 0.35 25.06 6.44
CA THR A 105 0.08 25.41 7.86
C THR A 105 -0.50 24.29 8.71
N GLY A 106 -0.98 23.21 8.10
CA GLY A 106 -1.72 22.14 8.79
C GLY A 106 -3.11 22.54 9.27
N ARG A 107 -3.62 23.72 8.88
CA ARG A 107 -4.96 24.18 9.25
C ARG A 107 -6.01 23.34 8.53
N THR A 108 -6.98 22.81 9.29
CA THR A 108 -8.12 22.10 8.71
C THR A 108 -8.98 23.03 7.85
N LEU A 109 -9.19 22.63 6.59
CA LEU A 109 -10.09 23.27 5.64
C LEU A 109 -11.50 22.70 5.79
N TRP A 110 -11.60 21.37 5.75
CA TRP A 110 -12.83 20.63 6.00
C TRP A 110 -12.54 19.24 6.56
N ARG A 111 -13.56 18.61 7.15
CA ARG A 111 -13.52 17.23 7.62
C ARG A 111 -14.85 16.55 7.32
N TRP A 112 -14.79 15.41 6.64
CA TRP A 112 -15.91 14.49 6.50
C TRP A 112 -15.74 13.33 7.49
N THR A 113 -16.82 12.97 8.19
CA THR A 113 -16.82 11.89 9.21
C THR A 113 -17.82 10.82 8.81
N ARG A 114 -17.35 9.57 8.75
CA ARG A 114 -18.19 8.39 8.47
C ARG A 114 -18.77 7.86 9.78
N PRO A 115 -20.09 7.83 9.98
CA PRO A 115 -20.69 7.11 11.10
C PRO A 115 -20.27 5.65 11.05
N MET A 116 -19.74 5.13 12.17
CA MET A 116 -19.21 3.78 12.22
C MET A 116 -19.82 3.03 13.41
N PRO A 117 -21.01 2.40 13.24
CA PRO A 117 -21.67 1.64 14.29
C PRO A 117 -20.78 0.53 14.87
N SER A 118 -21.07 0.11 16.11
CA SER A 118 -20.33 -0.98 16.77
C SER A 118 -20.55 -2.36 16.11
N THR A 119 -21.51 -2.48 15.20
CA THR A 119 -21.79 -3.69 14.41
C THR A 119 -20.87 -3.85 13.20
N VAL A 120 -20.09 -2.82 12.86
CA VAL A 120 -19.14 -2.91 11.75
C VAL A 120 -18.01 -3.87 12.11
N LYS A 121 -17.88 -4.94 11.34
CA LYS A 121 -16.87 -5.99 11.49
C LYS A 121 -15.53 -5.53 10.90
N ASN A 122 -14.43 -5.92 11.54
CA ASN A 122 -13.05 -5.82 11.02
C ASN A 122 -12.30 -7.08 11.48
N ILE A 123 -12.43 -8.17 10.73
CA ILE A 123 -11.88 -9.49 11.08
C ILE A 123 -10.53 -9.64 10.37
N GLY A 124 -9.48 -9.99 11.11
CA GLY A 124 -8.13 -10.18 10.57
C GLY A 124 -7.25 -8.92 10.52
N PHE A 125 -7.83 -7.72 10.65
CA PHE A 125 -7.09 -6.45 10.55
C PHE A 125 -7.59 -5.36 11.51
N PRO A 126 -6.74 -4.39 11.88
CA PRO A 126 -7.14 -3.25 12.71
C PRO A 126 -8.03 -2.26 11.95
N ARG A 127 -8.66 -1.31 12.65
CA ARG A 127 -9.50 -0.27 12.03
C ARG A 127 -8.66 0.83 11.38
N VAL A 128 -8.08 0.50 10.22
CA VAL A 128 -7.17 1.36 9.44
C VAL A 128 -7.75 1.78 8.10
N ASN A 129 -7.18 2.83 7.53
CA ASN A 129 -7.42 3.27 6.16
C ASN A 129 -6.12 3.85 5.58
N ARG A 130 -5.83 3.55 4.31
CA ARG A 130 -4.53 3.86 3.68
C ARG A 130 -4.52 5.14 2.86
N GLY A 131 -5.66 5.75 2.59
CA GLY A 131 -5.69 7.03 1.88
C GLY A 131 -6.91 7.24 1.01
N VAL A 132 -6.83 8.31 0.23
CA VAL A 132 -7.84 8.73 -0.74
C VAL A 132 -7.29 8.63 -2.16
N ALA A 133 -8.17 8.73 -3.15
CA ALA A 133 -7.82 9.11 -4.51
C ALA A 133 -8.33 10.53 -4.81
N VAL A 134 -7.74 11.18 -5.81
CA VAL A 134 -8.19 12.46 -6.36
C VAL A 134 -8.37 12.34 -7.87
N LEU A 135 -9.43 12.92 -8.40
CA LEU A 135 -9.65 13.11 -9.84
C LEU A 135 -10.59 14.28 -10.01
N ASP A 136 -10.30 15.13 -10.99
CA ASP A 136 -10.98 16.38 -11.26
C ASP A 136 -11.14 17.18 -9.96
N ASP A 137 -12.37 17.54 -9.59
CA ASP A 137 -12.69 18.29 -8.38
C ASP A 137 -13.23 17.39 -7.24
N GLN A 138 -12.85 16.11 -7.24
CA GLN A 138 -13.33 15.10 -6.31
C GLN A 138 -12.22 14.40 -5.52
N VAL A 139 -12.58 13.99 -4.30
CA VAL A 139 -11.79 13.13 -3.42
C VAL A 139 -12.58 11.85 -3.16
N PHE A 140 -11.98 10.69 -3.35
CA PHE A 140 -12.64 9.40 -3.21
C PHE A 140 -12.04 8.58 -2.07
N VAL A 141 -12.90 7.89 -1.32
CA VAL A 141 -12.47 7.06 -0.18
C VAL A 141 -13.27 5.78 -0.13
N GLY A 142 -12.58 4.65 0.06
CA GLY A 142 -13.18 3.39 0.47
C GLY A 142 -13.29 3.31 1.99
N THR A 143 -14.38 2.78 2.52
CA THR A 143 -14.65 2.77 3.96
C THR A 143 -14.63 1.37 4.56
N LEU A 144 -14.33 1.31 5.87
CA LEU A 144 -14.26 0.08 6.65
C LEU A 144 -15.57 -0.73 6.61
N ASP A 145 -16.71 -0.06 6.50
CA ASP A 145 -18.03 -0.67 6.40
C ASP A 145 -18.46 -1.04 4.96
N GLY A 146 -17.53 -1.01 4.00
CA GLY A 146 -17.73 -1.58 2.65
C GLY A 146 -18.34 -0.63 1.63
N TYR A 147 -18.17 0.69 1.79
CA TYR A 147 -18.70 1.69 0.85
C TYR A 147 -17.57 2.42 0.11
N LEU A 148 -17.89 2.89 -1.10
CA LEU A 148 -17.09 3.85 -1.84
C LEU A 148 -17.83 5.20 -1.81
N VAL A 149 -17.11 6.27 -1.48
CA VAL A 149 -17.68 7.61 -1.32
C VAL A 149 -16.90 8.62 -2.15
N ALA A 150 -17.61 9.44 -2.92
CA ALA A 150 -17.08 10.62 -3.57
C ALA A 150 -17.42 11.88 -2.78
N LEU A 151 -16.42 12.68 -2.51
CA LEU A 151 -16.51 13.96 -1.82
C LEU A 151 -16.12 15.07 -2.78
N ASP A 152 -16.79 16.21 -2.68
CA ASP A 152 -16.34 17.46 -3.28
C ASP A 152 -15.00 17.88 -2.67
N ALA A 153 -13.97 18.09 -3.49
CA ALA A 153 -12.61 18.37 -3.01
C ALA A 153 -12.52 19.69 -2.24
N GLY A 154 -13.36 20.68 -2.56
CA GLY A 154 -13.36 22.00 -1.93
C GLY A 154 -14.04 22.04 -0.56
N SER A 155 -15.08 21.24 -0.36
CA SER A 155 -15.97 21.33 0.81
C SER A 155 -16.06 20.06 1.66
N GLY A 156 -15.68 18.91 1.11
CA GLY A 156 -15.89 17.60 1.73
C GLY A 156 -17.36 17.14 1.71
N SER A 157 -18.23 17.81 0.95
CA SER A 157 -19.64 17.42 0.79
C SER A 157 -19.73 16.12 -0.01
N VAL A 158 -20.58 15.19 0.43
CA VAL A 158 -20.82 13.93 -0.30
C VAL A 158 -21.50 14.24 -1.62
N ARG A 159 -20.90 13.78 -2.74
CA ARG A 159 -21.50 13.81 -4.07
C ARG A 159 -22.33 12.55 -4.30
N TRP A 160 -21.74 11.40 -4.00
CA TRP A 160 -22.42 10.10 -3.99
C TRP A 160 -21.72 9.15 -3.02
N GLU A 161 -22.44 8.11 -2.62
CA GLU A 161 -21.88 6.94 -1.95
C GLU A 161 -22.59 5.68 -2.44
N VAL A 162 -21.84 4.57 -2.54
CA VAL A 162 -22.38 3.27 -2.96
C VAL A 162 -21.82 2.16 -2.08
N GLU A 163 -22.66 1.16 -1.79
CA GLU A 163 -22.25 -0.06 -1.12
C GLU A 163 -21.51 -0.97 -2.12
N VAL A 164 -20.24 -1.26 -1.86
CA VAL A 164 -19.40 -2.13 -2.70
C VAL A 164 -19.60 -3.60 -2.32
N ALA A 165 -19.69 -3.89 -1.02
CA ALA A 165 -19.97 -5.21 -0.48
C ALA A 165 -20.45 -5.16 0.98
N ASP A 166 -21.26 -6.16 1.36
CA ASP A 166 -21.83 -6.27 2.71
C ASP A 166 -20.77 -6.59 3.77
N ASN A 167 -20.56 -5.66 4.70
CA ASN A 167 -19.67 -5.81 5.84
C ASN A 167 -20.10 -6.89 6.84
N GLN A 168 -21.39 -7.23 6.93
CA GLN A 168 -21.85 -8.33 7.78
C GLN A 168 -21.43 -9.70 7.23
N ALA A 169 -21.09 -9.77 5.94
CA ALA A 169 -20.39 -10.91 5.35
C ALA A 169 -18.87 -10.88 5.58
N GLY A 170 -18.36 -9.83 6.25
CA GLY A 170 -16.96 -9.64 6.61
C GLY A 170 -16.13 -8.83 5.59
N HIS A 171 -16.77 -8.20 4.60
CA HIS A 171 -16.09 -7.30 3.66
C HIS A 171 -15.76 -5.94 4.29
N SER A 172 -14.62 -5.38 3.91
CA SER A 172 -14.21 -4.01 4.25
C SER A 172 -13.35 -3.41 3.14
N ILE A 173 -13.23 -2.08 3.10
CA ILE A 173 -12.25 -1.41 2.24
C ILE A 173 -11.26 -0.64 3.13
N THR A 174 -10.01 -1.11 3.14
CA THR A 174 -8.91 -0.50 3.92
C THR A 174 -7.92 0.27 3.06
N MET A 175 -7.95 0.04 1.75
CA MET A 175 -7.03 0.62 0.77
C MET A 175 -7.46 2.00 0.27
N ALA A 176 -6.52 2.73 -0.32
CA ALA A 176 -6.83 3.89 -1.14
C ALA A 176 -7.34 3.41 -2.52
N PRO A 177 -8.45 3.98 -3.06
CA PRO A 177 -8.84 3.73 -4.44
C PRO A 177 -7.75 4.17 -5.44
N LEU A 178 -7.82 3.69 -6.68
CA LEU A 178 -6.99 4.18 -7.79
C LEU A 178 -7.90 4.89 -8.80
N ALA A 179 -7.67 6.19 -9.03
CA ALA A 179 -8.40 6.93 -10.05
C ALA A 179 -7.72 6.81 -11.42
N LEU A 180 -8.53 6.64 -12.46
CA LEU A 180 -8.19 6.65 -13.89
C LEU A 180 -9.15 7.60 -14.62
N ASP A 181 -9.09 7.66 -15.95
CA ASP A 181 -9.99 8.47 -16.78
C ASP A 181 -11.47 8.05 -16.60
N GLY A 182 -12.22 8.84 -15.82
CA GLY A 182 -13.62 8.60 -15.49
C GLY A 182 -13.89 7.35 -14.64
N LYS A 183 -12.85 6.67 -14.12
CA LYS A 183 -13.00 5.39 -13.41
C LYS A 183 -12.27 5.38 -12.07
N LEU A 184 -12.88 4.74 -11.08
CA LEU A 184 -12.31 4.45 -9.76
C LEU A 184 -12.15 2.96 -9.59
N ILE A 185 -10.92 2.48 -9.53
CA ILE A 185 -10.60 1.08 -9.28
C ILE A 185 -10.48 0.84 -7.79
N VAL A 186 -11.18 -0.18 -7.28
CA VAL A 186 -11.19 -0.52 -5.86
C VAL A 186 -11.18 -2.04 -5.66
N GLY A 187 -10.36 -2.48 -4.71
CA GLY A 187 -10.33 -3.87 -4.25
C GLY A 187 -11.12 -4.04 -2.95
N ILE A 188 -10.91 -5.18 -2.28
CA ILE A 188 -11.69 -5.55 -1.10
C ILE A 188 -10.86 -6.33 -0.08
N SER A 189 -11.13 -6.11 1.21
CA SER A 189 -10.59 -6.89 2.34
C SER A 189 -11.58 -7.95 2.80
N GLY A 190 -11.08 -9.02 3.42
CA GLY A 190 -11.87 -10.11 4.01
C GLY A 190 -11.36 -11.51 3.69
N GLY A 191 -10.04 -11.71 3.56
CA GLY A 191 -9.47 -13.04 3.31
C GLY A 191 -9.84 -14.03 4.41
N GLU A 192 -9.64 -13.59 5.66
CA GLU A 192 -9.82 -14.32 6.92
C GLU A 192 -11.26 -14.76 7.24
N VAL A 193 -12.24 -14.41 6.39
CA VAL A 193 -13.66 -14.80 6.51
C VAL A 193 -14.16 -15.53 5.27
N GLY A 194 -13.27 -15.93 4.37
CA GLY A 194 -13.59 -16.71 3.18
C GLY A 194 -14.53 -15.99 2.23
N ILE A 195 -14.35 -14.69 1.99
CA ILE A 195 -15.08 -14.00 0.91
C ILE A 195 -14.68 -14.58 -0.46
N ARG A 196 -15.41 -14.22 -1.52
CA ARG A 196 -14.87 -14.33 -2.89
C ARG A 196 -14.33 -12.95 -3.26
N GLY A 197 -13.01 -12.83 -3.39
CA GLY A 197 -12.35 -11.57 -3.68
C GLY A 197 -12.65 -11.05 -5.08
N PHE A 198 -12.52 -9.73 -5.27
CA PHE A 198 -12.79 -9.08 -6.54
C PHE A 198 -12.05 -7.74 -6.65
N ILE A 199 -11.98 -7.22 -7.88
CA ILE A 199 -11.57 -5.86 -8.20
C ILE A 199 -12.74 -5.24 -8.99
N ASP A 200 -13.14 -4.04 -8.62
CA ASP A 200 -14.22 -3.30 -9.28
C ASP A 200 -13.71 -2.02 -9.91
N ALA A 201 -14.36 -1.59 -10.98
CA ALA A 201 -14.32 -0.21 -11.45
C ALA A 201 -15.67 0.47 -11.27
N TYR A 202 -15.65 1.72 -10.84
CA TYR A 202 -16.80 2.59 -10.67
C TYR A 202 -16.67 3.86 -11.50
N ASP A 203 -17.77 4.34 -12.06
CA ASP A 203 -17.86 5.64 -12.71
C ASP A 203 -17.68 6.78 -11.68
N THR A 204 -16.82 7.74 -11.98
CA THR A 204 -16.44 8.84 -11.07
C THR A 204 -17.57 9.79 -10.74
N ASP A 205 -18.51 9.95 -11.66
CA ASP A 205 -19.56 10.97 -11.59
C ASP A 205 -20.81 10.43 -10.89
N THR A 206 -21.09 9.14 -11.11
CA THR A 206 -22.35 8.52 -10.70
C THR A 206 -22.19 7.47 -9.59
N GLY A 207 -21.00 6.88 -9.44
CA GLY A 207 -20.78 5.72 -8.59
C GLY A 207 -21.36 4.41 -9.15
N GLU A 208 -21.74 4.36 -10.42
CA GLU A 208 -22.17 3.11 -11.07
C GLU A 208 -20.99 2.15 -11.22
N ARG A 209 -21.17 0.87 -10.84
CA ARG A 209 -20.15 -0.15 -11.08
C ARG A 209 -20.08 -0.50 -12.57
N LEU A 210 -18.96 -0.16 -13.20
CA LEU A 210 -18.70 -0.40 -14.62
C LEU A 210 -18.36 -1.86 -14.90
N TRP A 211 -17.47 -2.45 -14.09
CA TRP A 211 -17.11 -3.86 -14.17
C TRP A 211 -16.69 -4.42 -12.80
N ARG A 212 -16.74 -5.75 -12.70
CA ARG A 212 -16.18 -6.54 -11.60
C ARG A 212 -15.40 -7.71 -12.16
N THR A 213 -14.19 -7.91 -11.65
CA THR A 213 -13.37 -9.09 -11.92
C THR A 213 -13.22 -9.88 -10.63
N TRP A 214 -13.71 -11.11 -10.61
CA TRP A 214 -13.50 -12.01 -9.48
C TRP A 214 -12.06 -12.56 -9.52
N THR A 215 -11.42 -12.61 -8.36
CA THR A 215 -10.05 -13.14 -8.24
C THR A 215 -10.02 -14.65 -8.07
N ILE A 216 -11.16 -15.22 -7.66
CA ILE A 216 -11.36 -16.66 -7.62
C ILE A 216 -12.29 -17.06 -8.79
N PRO A 217 -11.83 -17.90 -9.73
CA PRO A 217 -12.62 -18.34 -10.87
C PRO A 217 -13.71 -19.32 -10.44
N GLY A 218 -14.92 -19.14 -10.98
CA GLY A 218 -16.07 -20.01 -10.80
C GLY A 218 -16.14 -21.12 -11.86
N PRO A 219 -17.14 -22.02 -11.78
CA PRO A 219 -17.27 -23.15 -12.69
C PRO A 219 -17.31 -22.73 -14.16
N GLY A 220 -16.40 -23.27 -14.97
CA GLY A 220 -16.26 -22.96 -16.39
C GLY A 220 -15.36 -21.76 -16.70
N GLU A 221 -14.86 -21.04 -15.69
CA GLU A 221 -13.84 -20.00 -15.85
C GLU A 221 -12.43 -20.64 -15.78
N PRO A 222 -11.45 -20.16 -16.57
CA PRO A 222 -10.07 -20.63 -16.49
C PRO A 222 -9.51 -20.58 -15.07
N GLY A 223 -8.80 -21.63 -14.64
CA GLY A 223 -8.21 -21.74 -13.31
C GLY A 223 -9.13 -22.35 -12.25
N ASN A 224 -10.44 -22.50 -12.49
CA ASN A 224 -11.35 -23.13 -11.53
C ASN A 224 -11.02 -24.62 -11.28
N ASP A 225 -10.42 -25.29 -12.27
CA ASP A 225 -9.91 -26.65 -12.18
C ASP A 225 -8.78 -26.82 -11.16
N THR A 226 -8.17 -25.73 -10.70
CA THR A 226 -7.18 -25.72 -9.62
C THR A 226 -7.78 -25.68 -8.22
N TRP A 227 -9.12 -25.73 -8.10
CA TRP A 227 -9.84 -25.78 -6.83
C TRP A 227 -10.53 -27.13 -6.64
N GLY A 228 -10.31 -27.75 -5.48
CA GLY A 228 -11.03 -28.97 -5.09
C GLY A 228 -12.52 -28.73 -4.84
N GLY A 229 -13.39 -29.35 -5.64
CA GLY A 229 -14.85 -29.31 -5.41
C GLY A 229 -15.41 -27.88 -5.42
N ASP A 230 -16.11 -27.50 -4.35
CA ASP A 230 -16.74 -26.18 -4.19
C ASP A 230 -15.91 -25.20 -3.33
N SER A 231 -14.64 -25.51 -3.01
CA SER A 231 -13.78 -24.67 -2.16
C SER A 231 -13.58 -23.24 -2.70
N TRP A 232 -13.68 -23.05 -4.02
CA TRP A 232 -13.62 -21.74 -4.68
C TRP A 232 -14.68 -20.74 -4.17
N ARG A 233 -15.80 -21.20 -3.61
CA ARG A 233 -16.89 -20.31 -3.14
C ARG A 233 -16.51 -19.48 -1.93
N SER A 234 -15.63 -20.02 -1.08
CA SER A 234 -15.09 -19.39 0.11
C SER A 234 -13.57 -19.22 0.02
N GLY A 235 -13.08 -19.07 -1.21
CA GLY A 235 -11.66 -19.14 -1.54
C GLY A 235 -10.83 -17.91 -1.17
N ALA A 236 -11.39 -16.90 -0.50
CA ALA A 236 -10.72 -15.64 -0.14
C ALA A 236 -10.25 -14.84 -1.37
N GLY A 237 -8.94 -14.67 -1.56
CA GLY A 237 -8.38 -13.90 -2.69
C GLY A 237 -8.62 -12.38 -2.59
N ALA A 238 -8.59 -11.83 -1.38
CA ALA A 238 -8.81 -10.40 -1.11
C ALA A 238 -7.73 -9.49 -1.78
N THR A 239 -8.10 -8.28 -2.13
CA THR A 239 -7.36 -7.34 -3.00
C THR A 239 -7.12 -6.02 -2.29
N TRP A 240 -6.61 -6.10 -1.08
CA TRP A 240 -6.70 -5.09 -0.04
C TRP A 240 -5.59 -4.01 -0.08
N LEU A 241 -4.79 -3.96 -1.16
CA LEU A 241 -3.85 -2.88 -1.46
C LEU A 241 -4.03 -2.34 -2.88
N THR A 242 -3.70 -1.07 -3.06
CA THR A 242 -3.77 -0.37 -4.35
C THR A 242 -2.74 -0.94 -5.32
N GLY A 243 -3.23 -1.42 -6.47
CA GLY A 243 -2.38 -1.86 -7.58
C GLY A 243 -1.71 -0.69 -8.32
N SER A 244 -0.84 -1.03 -9.26
CA SER A 244 -0.20 -0.09 -10.18
C SER A 244 -0.90 -0.10 -11.55
N TYR A 245 -0.55 0.88 -12.40
CA TYR A 245 -1.17 1.06 -13.71
C TYR A 245 -0.13 1.51 -14.73
N ASP A 246 -0.15 0.92 -15.92
CA ASP A 246 0.61 1.39 -17.07
C ASP A 246 -0.35 2.03 -18.10
N PRO A 247 -0.35 3.36 -18.25
CA PRO A 247 -1.22 4.04 -19.21
C PRO A 247 -0.88 3.76 -20.68
N ASP A 248 0.35 3.35 -21.00
CA ASP A 248 0.72 3.00 -22.39
C ASP A 248 0.11 1.66 -22.80
N LEU A 249 0.07 0.71 -21.85
CA LEU A 249 -0.47 -0.63 -22.06
C LEU A 249 -1.97 -0.72 -21.73
N ASN A 250 -2.53 0.28 -21.05
CA ASN A 250 -3.87 0.26 -20.47
C ASN A 250 -4.09 -0.94 -19.52
N LEU A 251 -3.06 -1.29 -18.74
CA LEU A 251 -3.06 -2.45 -17.85
C LEU A 251 -2.94 -2.05 -16.39
N LEU A 252 -3.84 -2.61 -15.57
CA LEU A 252 -3.77 -2.62 -14.12
C LEU A 252 -2.99 -3.84 -13.65
N TYR A 253 -2.10 -3.68 -12.67
CA TYR A 253 -1.40 -4.81 -12.02
C TYR A 253 -1.80 -4.87 -10.56
N TRP A 254 -2.50 -5.94 -10.20
CA TRP A 254 -3.12 -6.05 -8.88
C TRP A 254 -2.72 -7.34 -8.17
N GLY A 255 -2.17 -7.18 -6.97
CA GLY A 255 -1.78 -8.29 -6.11
C GLY A 255 -2.98 -8.93 -5.41
N ILE A 256 -2.99 -10.26 -5.33
CA ILE A 256 -4.12 -11.04 -4.83
C ILE A 256 -3.77 -11.73 -3.51
N GLY A 257 -4.77 -11.77 -2.62
CA GLY A 257 -4.75 -12.34 -1.28
C GLY A 257 -4.47 -13.84 -1.22
N ASN A 258 -4.28 -14.31 -0.01
CA ASN A 258 -4.25 -15.72 0.36
C ASN A 258 -5.56 -16.45 0.00
N PRO A 259 -5.53 -17.78 -0.17
CA PRO A 259 -6.71 -18.63 -0.27
C PRO A 259 -7.34 -18.92 1.10
N GLY A 260 -8.65 -19.21 1.10
CA GLY A 260 -9.43 -19.55 2.29
C GLY A 260 -9.79 -21.05 2.36
N PRO A 261 -9.67 -21.73 3.52
CA PRO A 261 -9.18 -21.19 4.79
C PRO A 261 -7.64 -21.07 4.77
N ASP A 262 -7.13 -20.08 5.49
CA ASP A 262 -5.77 -19.57 5.42
C ASP A 262 -4.70 -20.65 5.63
N TRP A 263 -4.87 -21.50 6.65
CA TRP A 263 -3.83 -22.45 7.10
C TRP A 263 -4.16 -23.93 6.88
N ASN A 264 -5.41 -24.29 6.60
CA ASN A 264 -5.80 -25.68 6.33
C ASN A 264 -6.02 -25.89 4.82
N GLY A 265 -4.95 -26.20 4.09
CA GLY A 265 -4.99 -26.50 2.65
C GLY A 265 -5.73 -27.79 2.29
N ASP A 266 -5.95 -28.71 3.24
CA ASP A 266 -6.51 -30.05 2.98
C ASP A 266 -7.91 -30.00 2.36
N VAL A 267 -8.69 -28.96 2.68
CA VAL A 267 -10.07 -28.77 2.19
C VAL A 267 -10.15 -28.04 0.84
N ARG A 268 -9.01 -27.59 0.31
CA ARG A 268 -8.89 -26.83 -0.94
C ARG A 268 -7.71 -27.29 -1.79
N PRO A 269 -7.61 -28.58 -2.16
CA PRO A 269 -6.48 -29.08 -2.94
C PRO A 269 -6.37 -28.40 -4.30
N GLY A 270 -5.13 -28.27 -4.79
CA GLY A 270 -4.78 -27.63 -6.07
C GLY A 270 -4.16 -26.24 -5.87
N ASP A 271 -3.69 -25.64 -6.96
CA ASP A 271 -2.93 -24.38 -6.91
C ASP A 271 -3.74 -23.17 -6.40
N ASN A 272 -5.07 -23.27 -6.34
CA ASN A 272 -5.97 -22.23 -5.83
C ASN A 272 -5.90 -20.91 -6.63
N LEU A 273 -5.83 -20.96 -7.96
CA LEU A 273 -5.74 -19.74 -8.77
C LEU A 273 -6.96 -18.82 -8.57
N TYR A 274 -6.85 -17.51 -8.51
CA TYR A 274 -5.64 -16.69 -8.70
C TYR A 274 -5.09 -16.13 -7.38
N THR A 275 -5.21 -16.88 -6.27
CA THR A 275 -4.68 -16.41 -4.97
C THR A 275 -3.15 -16.33 -4.99
N ALA A 276 -2.59 -15.49 -4.11
CA ALA A 276 -1.15 -15.25 -4.00
C ALA A 276 -0.47 -15.00 -5.37
N SER A 277 -1.17 -14.26 -6.24
CA SER A 277 -0.76 -13.93 -7.60
C SER A 277 -0.75 -12.43 -7.83
N VAL A 278 -0.12 -11.99 -8.90
CA VAL A 278 -0.47 -10.73 -9.57
C VAL A 278 -1.38 -11.04 -10.76
N MET A 279 -2.43 -10.23 -10.95
CA MET A 279 -3.26 -10.24 -12.16
C MET A 279 -3.02 -8.94 -12.93
N ALA A 280 -2.76 -9.06 -14.24
CA ALA A 280 -2.80 -7.94 -15.15
C ALA A 280 -4.17 -7.85 -15.84
N LEU A 281 -4.87 -6.75 -15.63
CA LEU A 281 -6.23 -6.54 -16.12
C LEU A 281 -6.26 -5.40 -17.12
N ASP A 282 -7.05 -5.56 -18.19
CA ASP A 282 -7.46 -4.44 -19.03
C ASP A 282 -8.24 -3.42 -18.17
N ALA A 283 -7.80 -2.16 -18.17
CA ALA A 283 -8.38 -1.16 -17.27
C ALA A 283 -9.82 -0.75 -17.63
N ASP A 284 -10.21 -0.89 -18.91
CA ASP A 284 -11.54 -0.51 -19.37
C ASP A 284 -12.58 -1.60 -19.14
N SER A 285 -12.20 -2.87 -19.30
CA SER A 285 -13.14 -3.99 -19.22
C SER A 285 -12.95 -4.89 -17.99
N GLY A 286 -11.85 -4.75 -17.26
CA GLY A 286 -11.44 -5.66 -16.18
C GLY A 286 -11.00 -7.05 -16.67
N ALA A 287 -10.83 -7.27 -17.98
CA ALA A 287 -10.51 -8.59 -18.50
C ALA A 287 -9.08 -8.99 -18.14
N LEU A 288 -8.91 -10.21 -17.61
CA LEU A 288 -7.59 -10.78 -17.34
C LEU A 288 -6.79 -10.92 -18.65
N ARG A 289 -5.60 -10.31 -18.67
CA ARG A 289 -4.63 -10.46 -19.76
C ARG A 289 -3.65 -11.58 -19.48
N TRP A 290 -3.05 -11.54 -18.29
CA TRP A 290 -2.12 -12.54 -17.81
C TRP A 290 -2.13 -12.54 -16.27
N HIS A 291 -1.61 -13.60 -15.66
CA HIS A 291 -1.36 -13.68 -14.23
C HIS A 291 -0.02 -14.37 -13.97
N PHE A 292 0.57 -14.12 -12.82
CA PHE A 292 1.72 -14.86 -12.30
C PHE A 292 1.45 -15.21 -10.83
N GLN A 293 1.52 -16.49 -10.48
CA GLN A 293 1.26 -16.97 -9.12
C GLN A 293 2.58 -17.17 -8.36
N TYR A 294 2.79 -16.37 -7.32
CA TYR A 294 4.01 -16.39 -6.51
C TYR A 294 4.06 -17.58 -5.55
N THR A 295 2.92 -17.91 -4.93
CA THR A 295 2.80 -18.98 -3.93
C THR A 295 1.61 -19.89 -4.23
N PRO A 296 1.77 -20.88 -5.14
CA PRO A 296 0.71 -21.85 -5.42
C PRO A 296 0.33 -22.65 -4.18
N HIS A 297 -0.96 -22.89 -3.99
CA HIS A 297 -1.49 -23.60 -2.80
C HIS A 297 -1.01 -23.00 -1.46
N ASP A 298 -0.97 -21.67 -1.34
CA ASP A 298 -0.52 -21.00 -0.10
C ASP A 298 -1.25 -21.53 1.15
N THR A 299 -0.51 -21.80 2.22
CA THR A 299 -1.02 -22.24 3.53
C THR A 299 -0.44 -21.44 4.69
N HIS A 300 0.25 -20.35 4.41
CA HIS A 300 0.98 -19.58 5.44
C HIS A 300 0.50 -18.13 5.51
N ASP A 301 -0.55 -17.78 4.75
CA ASP A 301 -1.02 -16.42 4.57
C ASP A 301 0.08 -15.51 3.97
N TRP A 302 0.77 -16.05 2.96
CA TRP A 302 1.72 -15.28 2.17
C TRP A 302 1.04 -14.66 0.95
N ASP A 303 0.08 -13.79 1.24
CA ASP A 303 -0.58 -12.98 0.21
C ASP A 303 0.40 -12.22 -0.69
N ALA A 304 -0.03 -11.94 -1.91
CA ALA A 304 0.76 -11.21 -2.90
C ALA A 304 0.27 -9.76 -3.10
N ASN A 305 -0.42 -9.18 -2.11
CA ASN A 305 -0.99 -7.84 -2.23
C ASN A 305 0.07 -6.72 -2.32
N GLN A 306 1.34 -7.02 -2.03
CA GLN A 306 2.43 -6.04 -2.00
C GLN A 306 2.49 -5.24 -3.31
N ILE A 307 3.00 -4.01 -3.21
CA ILE A 307 3.02 -3.06 -4.33
C ILE A 307 3.82 -3.61 -5.51
N GLN A 308 3.15 -3.66 -6.65
CA GLN A 308 3.71 -4.06 -7.95
C GLN A 308 4.40 -2.85 -8.57
N VAL A 309 5.73 -2.76 -8.48
CA VAL A 309 6.48 -1.58 -8.95
C VAL A 309 6.83 -1.76 -10.42
N LEU A 310 6.49 -0.77 -11.26
CA LEU A 310 6.71 -0.84 -12.70
C LEU A 310 8.03 -0.15 -13.05
N VAL A 311 8.91 -0.80 -13.80
CA VAL A 311 10.24 -0.28 -14.14
C VAL A 311 10.44 -0.36 -15.64
N ASP A 312 10.90 0.74 -16.25
CA ASP A 312 11.34 0.75 -17.64
C ASP A 312 12.87 0.78 -17.64
N ASP A 313 13.49 -0.28 -18.11
CA ASP A 313 14.95 -0.41 -18.12
C ASP A 313 15.43 -1.31 -19.26
N ASP A 314 16.74 -1.38 -19.45
CA ASP A 314 17.38 -2.35 -20.32
C ASP A 314 17.37 -3.75 -19.67
N TRP A 315 16.93 -4.76 -20.41
CA TRP A 315 16.99 -6.16 -20.01
C TRP A 315 17.72 -6.96 -21.08
N ASP A 316 18.92 -7.44 -20.76
CA ASP A 316 19.80 -8.16 -21.69
C ASP A 316 20.10 -7.41 -23.01
N GLY A 317 20.21 -6.07 -22.95
CA GLY A 317 20.53 -5.22 -24.10
C GLY A 317 19.32 -4.75 -24.92
N GLU A 318 18.09 -5.07 -24.48
CA GLU A 318 16.85 -4.61 -25.11
C GLU A 318 15.97 -3.83 -24.11
N PRO A 319 15.37 -2.70 -24.52
CA PRO A 319 14.42 -1.98 -23.68
C PRO A 319 13.23 -2.86 -23.30
N ARG A 320 12.92 -2.95 -22.01
CA ARG A 320 11.85 -3.79 -21.51
C ARG A 320 11.01 -3.09 -20.45
N LYS A 321 9.70 -3.38 -20.50
CA LYS A 321 8.71 -2.94 -19.52
C LYS A 321 8.62 -4.01 -18.43
N LEU A 322 9.21 -3.75 -17.28
CA LEU A 322 9.33 -4.69 -16.16
C LEU A 322 8.29 -4.39 -15.07
N LEU A 323 7.94 -5.43 -14.32
CA LEU A 323 7.26 -5.37 -13.04
C LEU A 323 8.13 -6.09 -12.02
N VAL A 324 8.42 -5.43 -10.91
CA VAL A 324 9.27 -5.96 -9.85
C VAL A 324 8.52 -5.99 -8.52
N THR A 325 8.76 -7.03 -7.72
CA THR A 325 8.02 -7.25 -6.47
C THR A 325 8.87 -7.96 -5.43
N ALA A 326 9.09 -7.31 -4.29
CA ALA A 326 9.48 -7.99 -3.06
C ALA A 326 8.21 -8.59 -2.44
N ASN A 327 8.06 -9.91 -2.53
CA ASN A 327 6.85 -10.60 -2.11
C ASN A 327 6.90 -10.97 -0.62
N ARG A 328 5.73 -11.08 0.01
CA ARG A 328 5.56 -11.54 1.40
C ARG A 328 6.30 -12.84 1.70
N ASN A 329 6.39 -13.74 0.72
CA ASN A 329 7.01 -15.06 0.78
C ASN A 329 8.56 -15.08 0.83
N ALA A 330 9.20 -13.91 0.88
CA ALA A 330 10.65 -13.67 0.93
C ALA A 330 11.43 -13.80 -0.40
N PHE A 331 10.74 -13.95 -1.52
CA PHE A 331 11.34 -13.89 -2.85
C PHE A 331 11.09 -12.53 -3.52
N TYR A 332 12.09 -12.07 -4.26
CA TYR A 332 12.01 -10.92 -5.14
C TYR A 332 11.81 -11.44 -6.56
N TYR A 333 10.87 -10.85 -7.29
CA TYR A 333 10.51 -11.29 -8.64
C TYR A 333 10.64 -10.15 -9.63
N VAL A 334 11.08 -10.48 -10.85
CA VAL A 334 11.09 -9.61 -12.02
C VAL A 334 10.33 -10.31 -13.14
N LEU A 335 9.28 -9.64 -13.61
CA LEU A 335 8.42 -10.09 -14.69
C LEU A 335 8.47 -9.08 -15.85
N ASP A 336 8.29 -9.54 -17.08
CA ASP A 336 7.85 -8.66 -18.17
C ASP A 336 6.39 -8.29 -17.92
N ARG A 337 6.09 -6.99 -17.76
CA ARG A 337 4.73 -6.57 -17.37
C ARG A 337 3.74 -6.56 -18.54
N GLU A 338 4.20 -6.63 -19.78
CA GLU A 338 3.29 -6.74 -20.93
C GLU A 338 2.70 -8.15 -21.01
N THR A 339 3.50 -9.17 -20.69
CA THR A 339 3.19 -10.58 -20.95
C THR A 339 3.04 -11.46 -19.71
N GLY A 340 3.57 -11.04 -18.56
CA GLY A 340 3.67 -11.86 -17.35
C GLY A 340 4.79 -12.90 -17.39
N GLU A 341 5.69 -12.82 -18.38
CA GLU A 341 6.86 -13.69 -18.50
C GLU A 341 7.74 -13.53 -17.26
N PHE A 342 8.06 -14.65 -16.60
CA PHE A 342 9.04 -14.68 -15.52
C PHE A 342 10.44 -14.51 -16.10
N LEU A 343 11.16 -13.50 -15.62
CA LEU A 343 12.52 -13.19 -16.09
C LEU A 343 13.55 -13.56 -15.03
N HIS A 344 13.29 -13.22 -13.77
CA HIS A 344 14.22 -13.47 -12.68
C HIS A 344 13.52 -13.55 -11.33
N GLY A 345 14.12 -14.32 -10.42
CA GLY A 345 13.74 -14.27 -9.01
C GLY A 345 14.83 -14.79 -8.09
N VAL A 346 14.89 -14.20 -6.89
CA VAL A 346 15.93 -14.49 -5.90
C VAL A 346 15.37 -14.37 -4.50
N GLU A 347 15.92 -15.13 -3.55
CA GLU A 347 15.65 -14.94 -2.13
C GLU A 347 16.23 -13.59 -1.68
N TYR A 348 15.38 -12.67 -1.21
CA TYR A 348 15.85 -11.36 -0.73
C TYR A 348 15.84 -11.25 0.80
N ALA A 349 15.15 -12.15 1.48
CA ALA A 349 15.04 -12.21 2.94
C ALA A 349 15.05 -13.67 3.42
N LYS A 350 15.27 -13.88 4.72
CA LYS A 350 15.29 -15.23 5.31
C LYS A 350 13.98 -16.00 5.08
N GLN A 351 14.10 -17.20 4.50
CA GLN A 351 13.02 -18.17 4.34
C GLN A 351 13.49 -19.60 4.66
N THR A 352 12.57 -20.50 5.00
CA THR A 352 12.88 -21.92 5.26
C THR A 352 11.87 -22.90 4.65
N TRP A 353 11.04 -22.43 3.72
CA TRP A 353 9.93 -23.20 3.13
C TRP A 353 10.25 -23.74 1.73
N SER A 354 11.27 -23.20 1.07
CA SER A 354 11.62 -23.54 -0.31
C SER A 354 13.12 -23.80 -0.47
N GLU A 355 13.50 -24.64 -1.44
CA GLU A 355 14.91 -24.82 -1.87
C GLU A 355 15.36 -23.73 -2.87
N GLY A 356 14.43 -22.88 -3.31
CA GLY A 356 14.62 -21.86 -4.34
C GLY A 356 13.47 -21.86 -5.36
N LEU A 357 13.61 -21.07 -6.42
CA LEU A 357 12.65 -21.04 -7.52
C LEU A 357 13.12 -21.95 -8.67
N ASP A 358 12.18 -22.57 -9.37
CA ASP A 358 12.44 -23.25 -10.63
C ASP A 358 12.59 -22.28 -11.80
N GLU A 359 12.81 -22.80 -13.02
CA GLU A 359 13.01 -21.99 -14.23
C GLU A 359 11.78 -21.16 -14.64
N HIS A 360 10.61 -21.41 -14.03
CA HIS A 360 9.38 -20.68 -14.27
C HIS A 360 9.00 -19.77 -13.10
N GLY A 361 9.88 -19.63 -12.10
CA GLY A 361 9.64 -18.81 -10.92
C GLY A 361 8.71 -19.44 -9.89
N ARG A 362 8.39 -20.74 -10.02
CA ARG A 362 7.61 -21.47 -9.02
C ARG A 362 8.53 -21.97 -7.92
N ALA A 363 8.14 -21.78 -6.67
CA ALA A 363 8.92 -22.24 -5.53
C ALA A 363 8.99 -23.77 -5.45
N ILE A 364 10.19 -24.27 -5.19
CA ILE A 364 10.46 -25.69 -4.94
C ILE A 364 10.24 -25.93 -3.45
N VAL A 365 9.04 -26.34 -3.06
CA VAL A 365 8.64 -26.46 -1.64
C VAL A 365 9.42 -27.58 -0.94
N ILE A 366 9.97 -27.27 0.23
CA ILE A 366 10.63 -28.25 1.11
C ILE A 366 9.55 -29.10 1.82
N PRO A 367 9.58 -30.44 1.72
CA PRO A 367 8.61 -31.29 2.40
C PRO A 367 8.59 -31.09 3.92
N GLY A 368 7.39 -31.04 4.50
CA GLY A 368 7.21 -30.90 5.94
C GLY A 368 7.28 -29.46 6.46
N THR A 369 7.18 -28.46 5.57
CA THR A 369 7.08 -27.03 5.93
C THR A 369 5.64 -26.52 5.97
N GLU A 370 4.68 -27.34 5.54
CA GLU A 370 3.24 -27.10 5.67
C GLU A 370 2.77 -27.06 7.14
N PRO A 371 1.71 -26.30 7.48
CA PRO A 371 1.09 -26.36 8.80
C PRO A 371 0.64 -27.78 9.17
N SER A 372 0.94 -28.19 10.40
CA SER A 372 0.50 -29.48 10.99
C SER A 372 -0.42 -29.24 12.19
N TYR A 373 -1.12 -30.26 12.69
CA TYR A 373 -1.92 -30.08 13.92
C TYR A 373 -1.03 -29.83 15.15
N GLU A 374 0.19 -30.36 15.14
CA GLU A 374 1.19 -30.21 16.21
C GLU A 374 2.01 -28.91 16.10
N GLY A 375 2.05 -28.31 14.92
CA GLY A 375 2.81 -27.10 14.63
C GLY A 375 4.09 -27.34 13.85
N THR A 376 4.36 -26.48 12.87
CA THR A 376 5.54 -26.53 11.99
C THR A 376 6.27 -25.20 12.03
N LEU A 377 7.55 -25.21 12.37
CA LEU A 377 8.37 -24.01 12.44
C LEU A 377 8.83 -23.56 11.04
N VAL A 378 8.46 -22.34 10.62
CA VAL A 378 8.75 -21.81 9.28
C VAL A 378 9.09 -20.31 9.31
N TRP A 379 9.96 -19.89 8.40
CA TRP A 379 10.15 -18.49 8.00
C TRP A 379 9.70 -18.28 6.54
N PRO A 380 9.09 -17.12 6.22
CA PRO A 380 8.69 -16.05 7.14
C PRO A 380 7.44 -16.41 7.99
N SER A 381 7.18 -15.63 9.03
CA SER A 381 5.89 -15.64 9.75
C SER A 381 4.77 -15.09 8.84
N LEU A 382 3.50 -15.17 9.25
CA LEU A 382 2.33 -14.77 8.44
C LEU A 382 2.40 -13.28 8.05
N GLN A 383 3.09 -12.50 8.87
CA GLN A 383 3.31 -11.09 8.61
C GLN A 383 4.28 -10.84 7.44
N GLY A 384 4.97 -11.89 7.00
CA GLY A 384 5.87 -11.92 5.85
C GLY A 384 7.21 -11.23 6.05
N SER A 385 8.03 -11.35 5.00
CA SER A 385 9.25 -10.56 4.85
C SER A 385 8.98 -9.10 4.51
N THR A 386 7.83 -8.80 3.92
CA THR A 386 7.23 -7.46 3.78
C THR A 386 5.70 -7.58 3.91
N ASN A 387 4.99 -6.46 3.98
CA ASN A 387 3.54 -6.45 4.19
C ASN A 387 2.89 -5.27 3.43
N TRP A 388 1.92 -4.58 4.03
CA TRP A 388 1.21 -3.45 3.43
C TRP A 388 2.07 -2.21 3.20
N PHE A 389 3.11 -2.04 4.02
CA PHE A 389 3.99 -0.90 3.91
C PHE A 389 4.79 -1.01 2.61
N SER A 390 4.90 0.10 1.91
CA SER A 390 5.34 0.07 0.53
C SER A 390 6.87 0.20 0.42
N PRO A 391 7.45 -0.46 -0.60
CA PRO A 391 8.81 -0.20 -1.04
C PRO A 391 8.88 1.14 -1.80
N SER A 392 10.09 1.53 -2.19
CA SER A 392 10.31 2.60 -3.17
C SER A 392 11.37 2.20 -4.19
N TYR A 393 11.27 2.71 -5.40
CA TYR A 393 12.25 2.55 -6.46
C TYR A 393 12.84 3.93 -6.82
N SER A 394 14.14 4.00 -7.05
CA SER A 394 14.82 5.22 -7.48
C SER A 394 15.37 5.03 -8.90
N PRO A 395 14.84 5.74 -9.91
CA PRO A 395 15.42 5.74 -11.25
C PRO A 395 16.82 6.38 -11.29
N VAL A 396 17.20 7.12 -10.25
CA VAL A 396 18.53 7.76 -10.13
C VAL A 396 19.61 6.74 -9.76
N THR A 397 19.29 5.80 -8.87
CA THR A 397 20.26 4.82 -8.36
C THR A 397 20.06 3.42 -8.93
N GLY A 398 18.92 3.15 -9.59
CA GLY A 398 18.48 1.80 -9.94
C GLY A 398 18.20 0.93 -8.70
N GLY A 399 18.00 1.56 -7.54
CA GLY A 399 17.79 0.88 -6.27
C GLY A 399 16.32 0.65 -5.97
N PHE A 400 15.99 -0.55 -5.51
CA PHE A 400 14.72 -0.91 -4.89
C PHE A 400 14.89 -0.98 -3.37
N TYR A 401 14.25 -0.06 -2.64
CA TYR A 401 14.36 0.06 -1.20
C TYR A 401 13.12 -0.53 -0.54
N VAL A 402 13.31 -1.43 0.42
CA VAL A 402 12.21 -2.14 1.08
C VAL A 402 12.48 -2.32 2.56
N ALA A 403 11.47 -2.01 3.37
CA ALA A 403 11.48 -2.38 4.78
C ALA A 403 11.27 -3.91 4.88
N VAL A 404 12.08 -4.60 5.69
CA VAL A 404 12.07 -6.07 5.76
C VAL A 404 11.88 -6.53 7.19
N ARG A 405 11.10 -7.60 7.35
CA ARG A 405 10.87 -8.29 8.62
C ARG A 405 11.40 -9.71 8.51
N GLU A 406 12.35 -10.09 9.35
CA GLU A 406 12.82 -11.47 9.42
C GLU A 406 12.33 -12.08 10.72
N MET A 407 11.20 -12.79 10.64
CA MET A 407 10.58 -13.48 11.77
C MET A 407 10.10 -14.84 11.31
N GLY A 408 10.13 -15.81 12.20
CA GLY A 408 9.53 -17.12 11.99
C GLY A 408 8.34 -17.31 12.91
N ALA A 409 7.57 -18.36 12.66
CA ALA A 409 6.51 -18.79 13.54
C ALA A 409 6.31 -20.30 13.47
N VAL A 410 5.64 -20.84 14.49
CA VAL A 410 5.14 -22.22 14.48
C VAL A 410 3.72 -22.19 13.94
N TYR A 411 3.52 -22.64 12.71
CA TYR A 411 2.22 -22.70 12.04
C TYR A 411 1.50 -23.99 12.36
N PHE A 412 0.22 -23.89 12.72
CA PHE A 412 -0.62 -25.05 12.97
C PHE A 412 -1.92 -24.96 12.18
N LYS A 413 -2.50 -26.11 11.84
CA LYS A 413 -3.82 -26.20 11.20
C LYS A 413 -4.86 -26.81 12.13
N GLN A 414 -6.12 -26.48 11.85
CA GLN A 414 -7.31 -26.97 12.55
C GLN A 414 -8.46 -27.13 11.55
N ASP A 415 -9.44 -27.94 11.92
CA ASP A 415 -10.67 -28.06 11.15
C ASP A 415 -11.54 -26.82 11.40
N VAL A 416 -12.16 -26.31 10.35
CA VAL A 416 -13.07 -25.17 10.40
C VAL A 416 -14.19 -25.37 9.39
N GLU A 417 -15.40 -24.98 9.77
CA GLU A 417 -16.53 -24.92 8.84
C GLU A 417 -16.78 -23.46 8.46
N TYR A 418 -17.12 -23.23 7.19
CA TYR A 418 -17.44 -21.89 6.71
C TYR A 418 -18.79 -21.43 7.26
N GLU A 419 -18.78 -20.30 7.95
CA GLU A 419 -19.98 -19.56 8.32
C GLU A 419 -19.87 -18.12 7.84
N ARG A 420 -20.89 -17.65 7.11
CA ARG A 420 -20.86 -16.33 6.48
C ARG A 420 -20.63 -15.23 7.51
N GLY A 421 -19.54 -14.48 7.33
CA GLY A 421 -19.19 -13.34 8.16
C GLY A 421 -18.48 -13.69 9.46
N GLU A 422 -18.18 -14.97 9.70
CA GLU A 422 -17.37 -15.44 10.81
C GLU A 422 -15.95 -15.81 10.32
N PRO A 423 -14.94 -15.85 11.21
CA PRO A 423 -13.58 -16.22 10.82
C PRO A 423 -13.50 -17.62 10.20
N PHE A 424 -12.81 -17.73 9.06
CA PHE A 424 -12.65 -18.96 8.28
C PHE A 424 -11.15 -19.25 8.02
N LEU A 425 -10.43 -19.48 9.11
CA LEU A 425 -8.97 -19.46 9.15
C LEU A 425 -8.31 -20.85 9.04
N GLY A 426 -8.91 -21.87 9.67
CA GLY A 426 -8.39 -23.24 9.62
C GLY A 426 -7.04 -23.43 10.31
N GLY A 427 -6.67 -22.58 11.28
CA GLY A 427 -5.39 -22.69 11.97
C GLY A 427 -4.88 -21.35 12.47
N GLY A 428 -3.55 -21.20 12.48
CA GLY A 428 -2.87 -19.95 12.80
C GLY A 428 -1.38 -20.13 12.96
N GLU A 429 -0.73 -19.07 13.47
CA GLU A 429 0.67 -19.10 13.85
C GLU A 429 0.83 -18.84 15.35
N GLN A 430 1.83 -19.47 15.96
CA GLN A 430 2.40 -19.05 17.23
C GLN A 430 3.72 -18.33 16.97
N ARG A 431 3.78 -17.05 17.38
CA ARG A 431 5.00 -16.25 17.33
C ARG A 431 6.10 -16.86 18.18
N LEU A 432 7.33 -16.75 17.71
CA LEU A 432 8.52 -17.14 18.48
C LEU A 432 8.81 -16.11 19.59
N ASP A 433 9.36 -16.60 20.70
CA ASP A 433 9.80 -15.75 21.82
C ASP A 433 11.13 -15.04 21.52
N GLY A 434 11.33 -13.87 22.12
CA GLY A 434 12.64 -13.22 22.26
C GLY A 434 13.22 -12.56 20.99
N ASP A 435 14.55 -12.56 20.88
CA ASP A 435 15.36 -11.84 19.87
C ASP A 435 15.41 -12.54 18.49
N GLN A 436 14.45 -13.42 18.18
CA GLN A 436 14.38 -14.18 16.92
C GLN A 436 13.78 -13.37 15.76
N ALA A 437 13.38 -12.13 16.04
CA ALA A 437 12.78 -11.20 15.10
C ALA A 437 13.77 -10.07 14.78
N GLN A 438 14.05 -9.84 13.51
CA GLN A 438 14.93 -8.76 13.05
C GLN A 438 14.20 -7.84 12.08
N GLY A 439 14.48 -6.55 12.16
CA GLY A 439 13.96 -5.53 11.25
C GLY A 439 15.07 -4.94 10.43
N TRP A 440 14.77 -4.65 9.16
CA TRP A 440 15.75 -4.04 8.27
C TRP A 440 15.12 -3.02 7.33
N VAL A 441 15.96 -2.17 6.74
CA VAL A 441 15.72 -1.61 5.40
C VAL A 441 16.79 -2.21 4.49
N TYR A 442 16.38 -2.86 3.41
CA TYR A 442 17.28 -3.34 2.37
C TYR A 442 17.24 -2.40 1.18
N ALA A 443 18.41 -2.18 0.57
CA ALA A 443 18.49 -1.75 -0.82
C ALA A 443 18.85 -2.95 -1.66
N LEU A 444 17.98 -3.26 -2.61
CA LEU A 444 18.17 -4.26 -3.63
C LEU A 444 18.49 -3.57 -4.95
N ASP A 445 19.26 -4.22 -5.80
CA ASP A 445 19.28 -3.89 -7.22
C ASP A 445 17.89 -4.17 -7.82
N ALA A 446 17.33 -3.21 -8.55
CA ALA A 446 15.96 -3.35 -9.04
C ALA A 446 15.80 -4.49 -10.07
N LEU A 447 16.84 -4.80 -10.84
CA LEU A 447 16.79 -5.79 -11.93
C LEU A 447 17.18 -7.19 -11.46
N THR A 448 18.04 -7.29 -10.45
CA THR A 448 18.52 -8.60 -9.96
C THR A 448 17.98 -8.98 -8.59
N GLY A 449 17.39 -8.05 -7.84
CA GLY A 449 17.01 -8.30 -6.44
C GLY A 449 18.19 -8.49 -5.50
N GLU A 450 19.44 -8.38 -5.97
CA GLU A 450 20.62 -8.55 -5.15
C GLU A 450 20.76 -7.42 -4.12
N ARG A 451 21.01 -7.79 -2.87
CA ARG A 451 21.14 -6.83 -1.78
C ARG A 451 22.44 -6.03 -1.89
N ARG A 452 22.33 -4.73 -2.13
CA ARG A 452 23.43 -3.76 -2.17
C ARG A 452 23.89 -3.35 -0.78
N TRP A 453 22.94 -3.04 0.11
CA TRP A 453 23.19 -2.71 1.51
C TRP A 453 21.98 -3.04 2.39
N GLN A 454 22.20 -3.03 3.71
CA GLN A 454 21.14 -3.15 4.71
C GLN A 454 21.35 -2.17 5.87
N PHE A 455 20.25 -1.66 6.39
CA PHE A 455 20.21 -0.86 7.61
C PHE A 455 19.40 -1.59 8.69
N ASN A 456 19.98 -1.74 9.89
CA ASN A 456 19.36 -2.49 10.98
C ASN A 456 18.31 -1.64 11.72
N LEU A 457 17.12 -2.22 11.94
CA LEU A 457 16.09 -1.67 12.79
C LEU A 457 15.97 -2.52 14.05
N LEU A 458 15.81 -1.87 15.21
CA LEU A 458 15.73 -2.57 16.49
C LEU A 458 14.58 -3.59 16.52
N SER A 459 13.42 -3.23 15.97
CA SER A 459 12.27 -4.11 15.83
C SER A 459 11.81 -4.19 14.36
N PRO A 460 11.18 -5.29 13.94
CA PRO A 460 10.60 -5.41 12.62
C PRO A 460 9.66 -4.24 12.28
N PRO A 461 9.89 -3.54 11.15
CA PRO A 461 9.14 -2.34 10.78
C PRO A 461 7.66 -2.62 10.52
N TRP A 462 6.87 -1.56 10.51
CA TRP A 462 5.47 -1.53 10.08
C TRP A 462 5.16 -0.22 9.33
N SER A 463 6.18 0.32 8.66
CA SER A 463 6.18 1.61 7.96
C SER A 463 6.95 1.44 6.66
N GLY A 464 6.52 2.13 5.59
CA GLY A 464 7.15 2.04 4.28
C GLY A 464 8.38 2.92 4.19
N VAL A 465 8.97 2.94 3.00
CA VAL A 465 10.10 3.81 2.67
C VAL A 465 9.80 4.64 1.42
N MET A 466 10.50 5.78 1.29
CA MET A 466 10.40 6.67 0.12
C MET A 466 11.79 7.15 -0.27
N ALA A 467 12.13 7.02 -1.55
CA ALA A 467 13.36 7.54 -2.13
C ALA A 467 13.16 8.95 -2.71
N THR A 468 14.24 9.72 -2.82
CA THR A 468 14.21 11.09 -3.36
C THR A 468 15.36 11.36 -4.33
N ALA A 469 15.18 12.31 -5.24
CA ALA A 469 16.25 12.80 -6.13
C ALA A 469 17.41 13.44 -5.34
N GLY A 470 17.17 13.89 -4.10
CA GLY A 470 18.21 14.34 -3.17
C GLY A 470 19.14 13.24 -2.64
N GLY A 471 18.98 11.99 -3.08
CA GLY A 471 19.84 10.87 -2.71
C GLY A 471 19.53 10.29 -1.32
N LEU A 472 18.28 10.42 -0.86
CA LEU A 472 17.86 9.98 0.47
C LEU A 472 16.77 8.91 0.40
N VAL A 473 16.75 8.01 1.38
CA VAL A 473 15.66 7.08 1.67
C VAL A 473 15.08 7.40 3.04
N PHE A 474 13.84 7.88 3.08
CA PHE A 474 13.11 8.15 4.31
C PHE A 474 12.37 6.89 4.79
N GLY A 475 12.34 6.68 6.10
CA GLY A 475 11.67 5.54 6.71
C GLY A 475 11.37 5.76 8.19
N GLY A 476 10.70 4.77 8.79
CA GLY A 476 10.24 4.84 10.17
C GLY A 476 10.43 3.52 10.92
N SER A 477 10.57 3.61 12.25
CA SER A 477 10.72 2.46 13.14
C SER A 477 9.54 2.31 14.12
N GLN A 478 9.43 1.14 14.74
CA GLN A 478 8.40 0.85 15.75
C GLN A 478 8.65 1.60 17.06
N GLU A 479 9.91 1.93 17.33
CA GLU A 479 10.31 2.74 18.48
C GLU A 479 9.88 4.20 18.29
N GLY A 480 9.49 4.60 17.08
CA GLY A 480 9.04 5.95 16.77
C GLY A 480 10.13 6.86 16.23
N ASN A 481 11.24 6.29 15.76
CA ASN A 481 12.22 7.06 14.99
C ASN A 481 11.71 7.22 13.56
N ILE A 482 11.70 8.45 13.09
CA ILE A 482 11.63 8.82 11.67
C ILE A 482 13.07 9.12 11.25
N PHE A 483 13.53 8.55 10.14
CA PHE A 483 14.94 8.64 9.73
C PHE A 483 15.10 8.89 8.24
N ALA A 484 16.29 9.36 7.87
CA ALA A 484 16.76 9.45 6.50
C ALA A 484 18.10 8.71 6.37
N LEU A 485 18.18 7.84 5.38
CA LEU A 485 19.39 7.10 5.02
C LEU A 485 19.97 7.66 3.72
N ASP A 486 21.28 7.60 3.56
CA ASP A 486 21.93 7.74 2.27
C ASP A 486 21.46 6.62 1.32
N ALA A 487 20.97 6.98 0.13
CA ALA A 487 20.40 6.02 -0.82
C ALA A 487 21.42 5.02 -1.41
N ASP A 488 22.71 5.37 -1.42
CA ASP A 488 23.77 4.55 -2.01
C ASP A 488 24.44 3.64 -0.98
N SER A 489 24.53 4.07 0.28
CA SER A 489 25.26 3.35 1.34
C SER A 489 24.41 2.81 2.48
N GLY A 490 23.19 3.35 2.67
CA GLY A 490 22.36 3.06 3.84
C GLY A 490 22.82 3.74 5.13
N GLU A 491 23.80 4.65 5.06
CA GLU A 491 24.28 5.40 6.23
C GLU A 491 23.16 6.29 6.79
N PRO A 492 22.87 6.23 8.10
CA PRO A 492 21.87 7.12 8.70
C PRO A 492 22.40 8.55 8.76
N LEU A 493 21.74 9.46 8.04
CA LEU A 493 22.13 10.87 7.94
C LEU A 493 21.34 11.77 8.90
N TRP A 494 20.13 11.37 9.24
CA TRP A 494 19.25 12.13 10.13
C TRP A 494 18.23 11.23 10.82
N SER A 495 17.82 11.61 12.02
CA SER A 495 16.69 11.00 12.72
C SER A 495 15.95 11.97 13.63
N PHE A 496 14.67 11.67 13.86
CA PHE A 496 13.79 12.37 14.77
C PHE A 496 12.91 11.37 15.53
N TYR A 497 12.87 11.49 16.86
CA TYR A 497 12.02 10.66 17.71
C TYR A 497 10.63 11.28 17.85
N ALA A 498 9.63 10.68 17.19
CA ALA A 498 8.24 11.13 17.18
C ALA A 498 7.45 10.75 18.44
N GLY A 499 8.03 9.94 19.33
CA GLY A 499 7.41 9.54 20.61
C GLY A 499 6.44 8.37 20.53
N ALA A 500 6.19 7.82 19.34
CA ALA A 500 5.33 6.66 19.12
C ALA A 500 5.63 6.00 17.77
N ALA A 501 5.29 4.71 17.65
CA ALA A 501 5.52 3.89 16.47
C ALA A 501 5.04 4.57 15.18
N THR A 502 5.86 4.43 14.13
CA THR A 502 5.52 4.87 12.78
C THR A 502 4.73 3.79 12.05
N ARG A 503 3.67 4.17 11.34
CA ARG A 503 2.85 3.24 10.56
C ARG A 503 2.35 3.88 9.27
N THR A 504 3.21 4.49 8.46
CA THR A 504 2.79 5.14 7.21
C THR A 504 3.74 4.80 6.08
N ASN A 505 3.37 5.13 4.85
CA ASN A 505 4.34 5.26 3.77
C ASN A 505 4.71 6.74 3.65
N PRO A 506 6.00 7.10 3.76
CA PRO A 506 6.43 8.49 3.64
C PRO A 506 6.05 9.07 2.27
N MET A 507 5.80 10.38 2.24
CA MET A 507 5.56 11.12 1.02
C MET A 507 6.24 12.50 1.09
N SER A 508 6.50 13.11 -0.07
CA SER A 508 7.10 14.44 -0.15
C SER A 508 6.31 15.34 -1.09
N TYR A 509 6.29 16.64 -0.80
CA TYR A 509 5.64 17.65 -1.62
C TYR A 509 6.40 18.98 -1.52
N GLN A 510 6.01 19.96 -2.33
CA GLN A 510 6.51 21.32 -2.23
C GLN A 510 5.37 22.30 -2.00
N HIS A 511 5.57 23.26 -1.10
CA HIS A 511 4.64 24.38 -0.91
C HIS A 511 5.42 25.70 -0.81
N ALA A 512 5.00 26.70 -1.59
CA ALA A 512 5.65 28.01 -1.66
C ALA A 512 7.18 27.92 -1.88
N GLY A 513 7.63 26.98 -2.72
CA GLY A 513 9.04 26.79 -3.05
C GLY A 513 9.85 25.98 -2.02
N LYS A 514 9.23 25.51 -0.93
CA LYS A 514 9.89 24.68 0.10
C LYS A 514 9.43 23.24 0.02
N GLN A 515 10.38 22.31 -0.01
CA GLN A 515 10.12 20.87 0.04
C GLN A 515 9.81 20.46 1.48
N TYR A 516 8.88 19.52 1.59
CA TYR A 516 8.47 18.92 2.84
C TYR A 516 8.43 17.40 2.72
N VAL A 517 8.64 16.71 3.83
CA VAL A 517 8.48 15.25 3.98
C VAL A 517 7.44 14.99 5.05
N VAL A 518 6.53 14.05 4.79
CA VAL A 518 5.41 13.74 5.68
C VAL A 518 5.50 12.30 6.17
N MET A 519 5.42 12.12 7.49
CA MET A 519 5.36 10.81 8.13
C MET A 519 4.49 10.82 9.38
N SER A 520 3.91 9.68 9.74
CA SER A 520 3.14 9.51 10.97
C SER A 520 4.04 9.04 12.12
N GLY A 521 3.77 9.50 13.34
CA GLY A 521 4.23 8.90 14.59
C GLY A 521 3.07 8.84 15.59
N GLY A 522 2.62 7.64 15.94
CA GLY A 522 1.39 7.45 16.71
C GLY A 522 0.18 8.09 16.02
N TYR A 523 -0.44 9.09 16.66
CA TYR A 523 -1.58 9.84 16.14
C TYR A 523 -1.19 11.18 15.50
N GLY A 524 0.10 11.49 15.43
CA GLY A 524 0.61 12.69 14.78
C GLY A 524 1.00 12.42 13.32
N VAL A 525 0.52 13.25 12.40
CA VAL A 525 1.09 13.40 11.06
C VAL A 525 2.09 14.56 11.13
N PHE A 526 3.38 14.22 11.08
CA PHE A 526 4.49 15.16 11.14
C PHE A 526 4.86 15.60 9.74
N VAL A 527 5.07 16.90 9.58
CA VAL A 527 5.60 17.49 8.37
C VAL A 527 6.94 18.14 8.67
N PHE A 528 7.96 17.69 7.98
CA PHE A 528 9.33 18.12 8.14
C PHE A 528 9.76 18.99 6.97
N GLY A 529 10.57 20.01 7.24
CA GLY A 529 11.19 20.86 6.22
C GLY A 529 12.50 21.44 6.72
N LEU A 530 13.28 22.01 5.81
CA LEU A 530 14.48 22.77 6.18
C LEU A 530 14.07 24.05 6.92
N LYS A 531 14.88 24.45 7.90
CA LYS A 531 14.72 25.73 8.58
C LYS A 531 15.10 26.88 7.64
N ASP A 532 14.46 28.03 7.85
CA ASP A 532 14.80 29.29 7.18
C ASP A 532 16.13 29.89 7.66
#